data_AF-F2F0X7-F1
#
_entry.id   AF-F2F0X7-F1
#
_cell.length_a   1.000
_cell.length_b   1.000
_cell.length_c   1.000
_cell.angle_alpha   90.00
_cell.angle_beta   90.00
_cell.angle_gamma   90.00
#
_symmetry.space_group_name_H-M   'P 1'
#
loop_
_entity.id
_entity.type
_entity.pdbx_description
1 polymer ?
#
loop_
_entity_poly.entity_id
_entity_poly.type
_entity_poly.pdbx_seq_one_letter_code
_entity_poly.pdbx_strand_id
1 'polypeptide(L)' 'MLFAVHYLENKTPVLSQCLERIPEVDEDIKIKGRKGKVLNVVQIEESKYHVHVVLEKIIKNQAVLKDDKNKRR' A
#
# COMPACT_ATOMS: atom_id res chain seq x y z
N MET A 1 15.41 -4.85 19.02
CA MET A 1 14.03 -5.22 19.38
C MET A 1 13.21 -5.32 18.10
N LEU A 2 12.20 -6.18 18.04
CA LEU A 2 11.31 -6.34 16.88
C LEU A 2 10.00 -5.59 17.13
N PHE A 3 9.53 -4.87 16.12
CA PHE A 3 8.28 -4.11 16.13
C PHE A 3 7.31 -4.68 15.10
N ALA A 4 6.05 -4.86 15.48
CA ALA A 4 4.98 -5.20 14.56
C ALA A 4 4.47 -3.92 13.89
N VAL A 5 4.77 -3.78 12.60
CA VAL A 5 4.43 -2.61 11.79
C VAL A 5 3.28 -2.96 10.83
N HIS A 6 2.15 -2.29 11.01
CA HIS A 6 0.97 -2.42 10.17
C HIS A 6 0.84 -1.19 9.28
N TYR A 7 1.04 -1.35 7.98
CA TYR A 7 0.83 -0.32 6.99
C TYR A 7 -0.64 -0.23 6.60
N LEU A 8 -1.18 0.97 6.68
CA LEU A 8 -2.59 1.29 6.43
C LEU A 8 -2.69 2.37 5.34
N GLU A 9 -3.51 2.15 4.33
CA GLU A 9 -3.88 3.16 3.34
C GLU A 9 -5.39 3.43 3.49
N ASN A 10 -5.78 4.67 3.79
CA ASN A 10 -7.20 5.04 4.02
C ASN A 10 -7.95 4.06 4.95
N LYS A 11 -7.35 3.70 6.09
CA LYS A 11 -7.86 2.71 7.07
C LYS A 11 -7.92 1.26 6.57
N THR A 12 -7.40 0.97 5.38
CA THR A 12 -7.30 -0.39 4.85
C THR A 12 -5.90 -0.94 5.08
N PRO A 13 -5.74 -2.10 5.74
CA PRO A 13 -4.43 -2.71 5.91
C PRO A 13 -3.87 -3.20 4.57
N VAL A 14 -2.68 -2.71 4.22
CA VAL A 14 -2.01 -3.07 2.95
C VAL A 14 -0.89 -4.08 3.15
N LEU A 15 -0.16 -3.98 4.26
CA LEU A 15 0.95 -4.86 4.62
C LEU A 15 1.13 -4.87 6.14
N SER A 16 1.44 -6.04 6.69
CA SER A 16 1.83 -6.20 8.09
C SER A 16 3.14 -6.94 8.12
N GLN A 17 4.13 -6.42 8.84
CA GLN A 17 5.45 -7.02 8.92
C GLN A 17 6.12 -6.72 10.26
N CYS A 18 6.94 -7.65 10.73
CA CYS A 18 7.81 -7.42 11.88
C CYS A 18 9.13 -6.82 11.40
N LEU A 19 9.47 -5.63 11.88
CA LEU A 19 10.68 -4.90 11.51
C LEU A 19 11.50 -4.54 12.73
N GLU A 20 12.81 -4.40 12.56
CA GLU A 20 13.70 -3.88 13.60
C GLU A 20 13.72 -2.34 13.64
N ARG A 21 13.32 -1.69 12.54
CA ARG A 21 13.22 -0.23 12.39
C ARG A 21 11.79 0.16 12.02
N ILE A 22 11.31 1.25 12.59
CA ILE A 22 10.03 1.88 12.23
C ILE A 22 10.32 2.93 11.14
N PRO A 23 9.52 2.99 10.06
CA PRO A 23 9.65 4.03 9.04
C PRO A 23 9.39 5.42 9.61
N GLU A 24 10.00 6.45 9.03
CA GLU A 24 9.78 7.84 9.40
C GLU A 24 8.69 8.49 8.55
N VAL A 25 8.12 9.59 9.07
CA VAL A 25 7.19 10.42 8.29
C VAL A 25 7.94 11.02 7.10
N ASP A 26 7.27 11.12 5.97
CA ASP A 26 7.82 11.53 4.68
C ASP A 26 8.83 10.57 4.03
N GLU A 27 9.09 9.39 4.62
CA GLU A 27 9.97 8.39 4.02
C GLU A 27 9.33 7.77 2.75
N ASP A 28 10.13 7.66 1.69
CA ASP A 28 9.76 6.98 0.45
C ASP A 28 9.87 5.46 0.64
N ILE A 29 8.78 4.75 0.38
CA ILE A 29 8.69 3.31 0.60
C ILE A 29 8.13 2.60 -0.63
N LYS A 30 8.44 1.31 -0.72
CA LYS A 30 7.89 0.43 -1.75
C LYS A 30 7.14 -0.73 -1.10
N ILE A 31 5.82 -0.72 -1.17
CA ILE A 31 4.96 -1.76 -0.62
C ILE A 31 4.35 -2.57 -1.76
N LYS A 32 4.60 -3.88 -1.77
CA LYS A 32 4.03 -4.83 -2.77
C LYS A 32 4.22 -4.34 -4.22
N GLY A 33 5.41 -3.85 -4.54
CA GLY A 33 5.75 -3.36 -5.88
C GLY A 33 5.28 -1.93 -6.20
N ARG A 34 4.44 -1.32 -5.36
CA ARG A 34 3.95 0.05 -5.52
C ARG A 34 4.85 1.01 -4.79
N LYS A 35 5.20 2.14 -5.41
CA LYS A 35 5.82 3.25 -4.70
C LYS A 35 4.77 3.91 -3.81
N GLY A 36 5.22 4.48 -2.71
CA GLY A 36 4.38 5.22 -1.81
C GLY A 36 5.20 6.01 -0.81
N LYS A 37 4.49 6.78 0.00
CA LYS A 37 5.10 7.68 0.98
C LYS A 37 4.42 7.51 2.33
N VAL A 38 5.21 7.57 3.41
CA VAL A 38 4.68 7.56 4.77
C VAL A 38 4.09 8.93 5.11
N LEU A 39 2.82 8.95 5.52
CA LEU A 39 2.13 10.16 5.96
C LEU A 39 2.14 10.34 7.48
N ASN A 40 1.98 9.24 8.21
CA ASN A 40 1.88 9.31 9.66
C ASN A 40 2.28 7.97 10.29
N VAL A 41 2.83 8.03 11.49
CA VAL A 41 3.24 6.86 12.27
C VAL A 41 2.61 6.98 13.65
N VAL A 42 1.77 6.01 14.00
CA VAL A 42 1.04 5.98 15.27
C VAL A 42 1.47 4.75 16.04
N GLN A 43 2.00 4.96 17.25
CA GLN A 43 2.24 3.88 18.19
C GLN A 43 0.92 3.46 18.85
N ILE A 44 0.56 2.19 18.74
CA ILE A 44 -0.68 1.64 19.30
C ILE A 44 -0.39 0.94 20.62
N GLU A 45 0.70 0.19 20.67
CA GLU A 45 1.18 -0.53 21.86
C GLU A 45 2.71 -0.38 21.93
N GLU A 46 3.31 -0.95 22.98
CA GLU A 46 4.75 -0.91 23.23
C GLU A 46 5.58 -1.40 22.03
N SER A 47 5.12 -2.43 21.32
CA SER A 47 5.77 -3.02 20.16
C SER A 47 4.96 -2.96 18.86
N LYS A 48 3.79 -2.30 18.84
CA LYS A 48 2.91 -2.25 17.66
C LYS A 48 2.72 -0.83 17.13
N TYR A 49 2.88 -0.70 15.82
CA TYR A 49 2.81 0.58 15.10
C TYR A 49 1.86 0.49 13.92
N HIS A 50 1.03 1.52 13.76
CA HIS A 50 0.23 1.77 12.58
C HIS A 50 0.89 2.86 11.73
N VAL A 51 1.31 2.50 10.52
CA VAL A 51 1.96 3.39 9.58
C VAL A 51 0.98 3.72 8.47
N HIS A 52 0.54 4.97 8.43
CA HIS A 52 -0.34 5.47 7.39
C HIS A 52 0.48 5.84 6.16
N VAL A 53 0.11 5.26 5.02
CA VAL A 53 0.82 5.42 3.76
C VAL A 53 -0.12 5.80 2.64
N VAL A 54 0.42 6.49 1.64
CA VAL A 54 -0.24 6.69 0.34
C VAL A 54 0.54 5.92 -0.69
N LEU A 55 -0.12 5.03 -1.42
CA LEU A 55 0.47 4.24 -2.48
C LEU A 55 0.02 4.77 -3.84
N GLU A 56 0.89 4.64 -4.84
CA GLU A 56 0.50 4.89 -6.23
C GLU A 56 -0.58 3.89 -6.67
N LYS A 57 -1.62 4.40 -7.33
CA LYS A 57 -2.68 3.56 -7.91
C LYS A 57 -2.10 2.72 -9.04
N ILE A 58 -2.25 1.39 -8.94
CA ILE A 58 -2.03 0.51 -10.08
C ILE A 58 -3.20 0.72 -11.04
N ILE A 59 -2.97 1.46 -12.12
CA ILE A 59 -3.87 1.49 -13.26
C ILE A 59 -3.75 0.12 -13.92
N LYS A 60 -4.65 -0.80 -13.58
CA LYS A 60 -4.88 -1.96 -14.43
C LYS A 60 -5.54 -1.41 -15.68
N ASN A 61 -4.82 -1.37 -16.80
CA ASN A 61 -5.45 -1.19 -18.10
C ASN A 61 -6.50 -2.29 -18.22
N GLN A 62 -7.78 -1.94 -18.01
CA GLN A 62 -8.88 -2.80 -18.39
C GLN A 62 -8.71 -3.00 -19.89
N ALA A 63 -8.37 -4.22 -20.28
CA ALA A 63 -8.45 -4.61 -21.67
C ALA A 63 -9.86 -4.28 -22.13
N VAL A 64 -9.97 -3.29 -23.01
CA VAL A 64 -11.21 -2.97 -23.71
C VAL A 64 -11.64 -4.28 -24.35
N LEU A 65 -12.71 -4.88 -23.82
CA LEU A 65 -13.45 -5.94 -24.48
C LEU A 65 -13.96 -5.32 -25.79
N LYS A 66 -13.15 -5.42 -26.84
CA LYS A 66 -13.60 -5.20 -28.21
C LYS A 66 -14.56 -6.33 -28.49
N ASP A 67 -15.83 -6.05 -28.25
CA ASP A 67 -16.96 -6.79 -28.77
C ASP A 67 -16.84 -6.69 -30.30
N ASP A 68 -16.12 -7.64 -30.90
CA ASP A 68 -16.01 -7.79 -32.35
C ASP A 68 -17.36 -8.32 -32.89
N LYS A 69 -18.39 -7.48 -32.77
CA LYS A 69 -19.64 -7.59 -33.55
C LYS A 69 -19.35 -7.18 -34.99
N ASN A 70 -18.46 -7.90 -35.65
CA ASN A 70 -18.39 -7.90 -37.10
C ASN A 70 -19.55 -8.75 -37.65
N LYS A 71 -20.70 -8.09 -37.68
CA LYS A 71 -21.84 -8.41 -38.52
C LYS A 71 -21.36 -8.49 -39.98
N ARG A 72 -21.31 -9.70 -40.56
CA ARG A 72 -21.36 -9.87 -42.01
C ARG A 72 -22.72 -10.44 -42.38
N ARG A 73 -23.43 -9.67 -43.21
CA ARG A 73 -24.64 -10.05 -43.95
C ARG A 73 -24.28 -11.04 -45.03
#